data_AF-R4XIN4-F1
#
_entry.id   AF-R4XIN4-F1
#
_cell.length_a   1.000
_cell.length_b   1.000
_cell.length_c   1.000
_cell.angle_alpha   90.00
_cell.angle_beta   90.00
_cell.angle_gamma   90.00
#
_symmetry.space_group_name_H-M   'P 1'
#
loop_
_entity.id
_entity.type
_entity.pdbx_description
1 polymer ?
#
loop_
_entity_poly.entity_id
_entity_poly.type
_entity_poly.pdbx_seq_one_letter_code
_entity_poly.pdbx_strand_id
1 'polypeptide(L)'
;MIRTLLSKTPKTVKSASKGLATQVSENANYIHPRQFAQKHKHKNDLATFTIKDGPVFKGTSFGAKRSISGEAVFTTSVVGYPESMTDPSYSGQILVFTQPLIGNYGVPSGEARDDHNLLKYFESGKIQAAGIICSDFATKYSHWTAVESLSDWCSREGVPAVSGVDTRAIVTYLREQGSSLAKINIGEEYDEDEDSAFSDPAAINLVRKVSTKHPYHIAAGGKQHIALIDCGVKENILRCLAGRGADVTVFPFDYPVQDVIHKFDGLFLSNGPGDPTHCDATVYNLRKTMEIYQGPIFGICLGHQLLALAAGAKTIKLKYGNRAHNIPCLNTVTGECSITSQNHGYAVDVKTLPSDWQESFINLNDQSNEGIIHKTRPIGSVQFHPEAKGGPSDPSYLFDNFIDQVARFTEGKKPEKAFTA
;
A
#
# COMPACT_ATOMS: atom_id res chain seq x y z
N MET A 1 -39.02 -71.39 -8.27
CA MET A 1 -37.68 -71.20 -8.87
C MET A 1 -36.98 -70.14 -8.02
N ILE A 2 -36.11 -70.51 -7.07
CA ILE A 2 -34.65 -70.68 -7.26
C ILE A 2 -34.00 -69.38 -7.76
N ARG A 3 -32.96 -68.77 -7.21
CA ARG A 3 -32.12 -68.89 -6.00
C ARG A 3 -31.17 -67.67 -6.06
N THR A 4 -30.80 -67.15 -4.89
CA THR A 4 -29.42 -66.77 -4.50
C THR A 4 -28.63 -65.75 -5.33
N LEU A 5 -28.44 -64.58 -4.71
CA LEU A 5 -27.33 -63.64 -4.88
C LEU A 5 -25.98 -64.30 -4.49
N LEU A 6 -25.08 -64.44 -5.46
CA LEU A 6 -23.63 -64.58 -5.25
C LEU A 6 -22.92 -63.99 -6.48
N SER A 7 -22.33 -62.80 -6.38
CA SER A 7 -21.37 -62.30 -7.36
C SER A 7 -19.96 -62.27 -6.74
N LYS A 8 -19.03 -62.88 -7.46
CA LYS A 8 -17.66 -63.19 -7.07
C LYS A 8 -16.73 -61.99 -7.30
N THR A 9 -15.85 -61.76 -6.32
CA THR A 9 -14.47 -61.20 -6.34
C THR A 9 -13.96 -60.43 -7.58
N PRO A 10 -13.36 -59.23 -7.40
CA PRO A 10 -12.64 -58.53 -8.46
C PRO A 10 -11.24 -59.11 -8.73
N LYS A 11 -10.87 -59.16 -10.01
CA LYS A 11 -9.54 -59.53 -10.51
C LYS A 11 -8.54 -58.40 -10.29
N THR A 12 -7.34 -58.79 -9.89
CA THR A 12 -6.11 -58.01 -9.76
C THR A 12 -5.74 -57.29 -11.06
N VAL A 13 -5.49 -55.97 -10.97
CA VAL A 13 -4.83 -55.18 -12.02
C VAL A 13 -3.46 -54.76 -11.52
N LYS A 14 -2.43 -55.16 -12.27
CA LYS A 14 -1.01 -54.89 -12.00
C LYS A 14 -0.70 -53.40 -12.18
N SER A 15 0.03 -52.81 -11.24
CA SER A 15 0.62 -51.48 -11.35
C SER A 15 1.79 -51.50 -12.35
N ALA A 16 1.68 -50.74 -13.44
CA ALA A 16 2.78 -50.45 -14.33
C ALA A 16 3.34 -49.06 -14.00
N SER A 17 4.51 -49.03 -13.37
CA SER A 17 5.36 -47.86 -13.27
C SER A 17 5.91 -47.53 -14.67
N LYS A 18 5.47 -46.42 -15.26
CA LYS A 18 6.15 -45.81 -16.41
C LYS A 18 6.83 -44.54 -15.96
N GLY A 19 8.12 -44.64 -15.69
CA GLY A 19 9.03 -43.52 -15.84
C GLY A 19 9.09 -43.15 -17.32
N LEU A 20 8.93 -41.87 -17.61
CA LEU A 20 9.24 -41.29 -18.91
C LEU A 20 10.18 -40.12 -18.65
N ALA A 21 11.47 -40.44 -18.71
CA ALA A 21 12.50 -39.48 -19.06
C ALA A 21 12.18 -38.95 -20.46
N THR A 22 12.27 -37.64 -20.67
CA THR A 22 12.30 -37.06 -22.01
C THR A 22 13.62 -36.32 -22.18
N GLN A 23 14.28 -36.69 -23.27
CA GLN A 23 15.62 -36.30 -23.69
C GLN A 23 15.79 -34.79 -23.82
N VAL A 24 16.94 -34.29 -23.38
CA VAL A 24 17.44 -32.97 -23.78
C VAL A 24 18.03 -33.13 -25.17
N SER A 25 17.44 -32.46 -26.16
CA SER A 25 18.01 -32.34 -27.50
C SER A 25 19.20 -31.39 -27.46
N GLU A 26 20.39 -31.90 -27.79
CA GLU A 26 21.55 -31.10 -28.16
C GLU A 26 21.28 -30.39 -29.49
N ASN A 27 21.17 -29.06 -29.43
CA ASN A 27 21.50 -28.05 -30.46
C ASN A 27 20.55 -26.86 -30.38
N ALA A 28 20.85 -25.96 -29.46
CA ALA A 28 20.52 -24.54 -29.61
C ALA A 28 21.74 -23.76 -29.12
N ASN A 29 22.31 -22.94 -30.00
CA ASN A 29 23.41 -22.03 -29.70
C ASN A 29 23.00 -21.08 -28.58
N TYR A 30 23.27 -21.46 -27.33
CA TYR A 30 23.21 -20.57 -26.19
C TYR A 30 24.41 -19.62 -26.27
N ILE A 31 24.12 -18.37 -26.65
CA ILE A 31 25.04 -17.27 -26.47
C ILE A 31 25.21 -17.09 -24.95
N HIS A 32 26.37 -17.47 -24.42
CA HIS A 32 26.75 -17.16 -23.05
C HIS A 32 26.72 -15.64 -22.82
N PRO A 33 25.90 -15.11 -21.90
CA PRO A 33 26.22 -13.83 -21.30
C PRO A 33 27.46 -14.03 -20.44
N ARG A 34 28.56 -13.40 -20.86
CA ARG A 34 29.78 -13.33 -20.06
C ARG A 34 29.50 -12.62 -18.73
N GLN A 35 30.06 -13.20 -17.67
CA GLN A 35 30.35 -12.62 -16.36
C GLN A 35 29.14 -12.22 -15.49
N PHE A 36 28.56 -13.21 -14.83
CA PHE A 36 27.85 -12.98 -13.58
C PHE A 36 28.82 -12.60 -12.46
N ALA A 37 28.53 -11.44 -11.85
CA ALA A 37 28.79 -11.03 -10.48
C ALA A 37 30.21 -11.27 -9.93
N GLN A 38 30.98 -10.18 -9.83
CA GLN A 38 31.98 -10.08 -8.77
C GLN A 38 31.28 -10.34 -7.43
N LYS A 39 31.69 -11.42 -6.74
CA LYS A 39 31.28 -11.70 -5.36
C LYS A 39 31.84 -10.60 -4.46
N HIS A 40 31.08 -9.55 -4.20
CA HIS A 40 31.28 -8.76 -3.01
C HIS A 40 30.92 -9.63 -1.80
N LYS A 41 31.92 -10.14 -1.08
CA LYS A 41 31.72 -10.59 0.31
C LYS A 41 31.37 -9.32 1.10
N HIS A 42 30.08 -9.04 1.25
CA HIS A 42 29.65 -8.00 2.19
C HIS A 42 30.05 -8.48 3.59
N LYS A 43 31.11 -7.87 4.12
CA LYS A 43 31.34 -7.88 5.56
C LYS A 43 30.26 -6.92 6.09
N ASN A 44 29.15 -7.49 6.56
CA ASN A 44 28.04 -6.66 6.97
C ASN A 44 28.44 -5.85 8.20
N ASP A 45 28.25 -4.54 8.13
CA ASP A 45 28.54 -3.65 9.25
C ASP A 45 27.54 -3.90 10.39
N LEU A 46 27.97 -3.73 11.64
CA LEU A 46 27.05 -3.72 12.77
C LEU A 46 26.05 -2.58 12.63
N ALA A 47 24.83 -2.82 13.08
CA ALA A 47 23.78 -1.80 13.05
C ALA A 47 22.97 -1.84 14.36
N THR A 48 22.40 -0.69 14.72
CA THR A 48 21.46 -0.59 15.85
C THR A 48 20.17 0.06 15.40
N PHE A 49 19.06 -0.45 15.94
CA PHE A 49 17.74 0.16 15.84
C PHE A 49 17.31 0.61 17.24
N THR A 50 17.18 1.92 17.42
CA THR A 50 16.93 2.55 18.73
C THR A 50 15.56 3.20 18.69
N ILE A 51 14.66 2.80 19.57
CA ILE A 51 13.37 3.47 19.77
C ILE A 51 13.55 4.58 20.81
N LYS A 52 13.03 5.78 20.55
CA LYS A 52 13.09 6.92 21.46
C LYS A 52 12.48 6.54 22.81
N ASP A 53 13.22 6.79 23.89
CA ASP A 53 12.84 6.45 25.27
C ASP A 53 12.53 4.95 25.48
N GLY A 54 13.05 4.09 24.57
CA GLY A 54 12.73 2.68 24.50
C GLY A 54 13.95 1.76 24.34
N PRO A 55 13.71 0.49 23.98
CA PRO A 55 14.78 -0.49 23.83
C PRO A 55 15.66 -0.22 22.60
N VAL A 56 16.90 -0.71 22.69
CA VAL A 56 17.88 -0.72 21.60
C VAL A 56 18.07 -2.15 21.12
N PHE A 57 17.97 -2.35 19.82
CA PHE A 57 18.14 -3.64 19.17
C PHE A 57 19.39 -3.64 18.32
N LYS A 58 20.25 -4.64 18.53
CA LYS A 58 21.47 -4.83 17.73
C LYS A 58 21.19 -5.81 16.60
N GLY A 59 21.68 -5.47 15.42
CA GLY A 59 21.52 -6.27 14.22
C GLY A 59 22.69 -6.04 13.26
N THR A 60 22.45 -6.41 12.02
CA THR A 60 23.45 -6.43 10.96
C THR A 60 22.91 -5.64 9.77
N SER A 61 23.69 -4.70 9.26
CA SER A 61 23.33 -3.91 8.08
C SER A 61 23.37 -4.77 6.82
N PHE A 62 22.37 -4.63 5.96
CA PHE A 62 22.38 -5.21 4.61
C PHE A 62 21.89 -4.22 3.53
N GLY A 63 21.67 -2.95 3.89
CA GLY A 63 21.24 -1.90 2.97
C GLY A 63 22.30 -0.80 2.81
N ALA A 64 21.84 0.42 2.56
CA ALA A 64 22.71 1.58 2.47
C ALA A 64 23.45 1.86 3.80
N LYS A 65 24.72 2.24 3.70
CA LYS A 65 25.57 2.60 4.84
C LYS A 65 25.33 4.05 5.29
N ARG A 66 24.17 4.30 5.87
CA ARG A 66 23.80 5.62 6.39
C ARG A 66 22.92 5.48 7.62
N SER A 67 23.09 6.40 8.56
CA SER A 67 22.19 6.56 9.70
C SER A 67 20.96 7.40 9.32
N ILE A 68 19.78 7.06 9.84
CA ILE A 68 18.52 7.80 9.62
C ILE A 68 17.68 7.86 10.89
N SER A 69 16.73 8.79 10.92
CA SER A 69 15.65 8.85 11.90
C SER A 69 14.29 8.89 11.21
N GLY A 70 13.25 8.38 11.89
CA GLY A 70 11.89 8.35 11.39
C GLY A 70 10.91 7.78 12.42
N GLU A 71 9.65 7.62 12.05
CA GLU A 71 8.65 6.95 12.90
C GLU A 71 8.73 5.43 12.70
N ALA A 72 8.97 4.67 13.77
CA ALA A 72 8.91 3.22 13.76
C ALA A 72 7.47 2.74 13.69
N VAL A 73 7.20 1.96 12.64
CA VAL A 73 5.91 1.32 12.40
C VAL A 73 6.15 -0.15 12.06
N PHE A 74 5.13 -0.98 12.21
CA PHE A 74 5.21 -2.38 11.79
C PHE A 74 4.09 -2.74 10.84
N THR A 75 4.32 -3.76 10.02
CA THR A 75 3.29 -4.37 9.18
C THR A 75 3.19 -5.85 9.44
N THR A 76 1.94 -6.37 9.52
CA THR A 76 1.68 -7.81 9.63
C THR A 76 1.61 -8.53 8.28
N SER A 77 1.81 -7.81 7.19
CA SER A 77 1.82 -8.37 5.84
C SER A 77 2.91 -9.43 5.68
N VAL A 78 2.51 -10.61 5.21
CA VAL A 78 3.42 -11.76 5.03
C VAL A 78 4.08 -11.83 3.65
N VAL A 79 3.55 -11.07 2.70
CA VAL A 79 4.02 -10.97 1.31
C VAL A 79 3.92 -9.52 0.84
N GLY A 80 4.57 -9.21 -0.28
CA GLY A 80 4.53 -7.91 -0.92
C GLY A 80 5.47 -6.87 -0.32
N TYR A 81 6.67 -7.27 0.14
CA TYR A 81 7.66 -6.28 0.62
C TYR A 81 8.09 -5.26 -0.43
N PRO A 82 8.27 -5.57 -1.75
CA PRO A 82 8.60 -4.52 -2.72
C PRO A 82 7.47 -3.50 -2.90
N GLU A 83 6.22 -3.97 -2.96
CA GLU A 83 5.03 -3.13 -3.03
C GLU A 83 4.88 -2.28 -1.76
N SER A 84 5.04 -2.88 -0.58
CA SER A 84 5.00 -2.17 0.70
C SER A 84 6.08 -1.10 0.79
N MET A 85 7.32 -1.43 0.40
CA MET A 85 8.43 -0.48 0.46
C MET A 85 8.28 0.69 -0.51
N THR A 86 7.52 0.52 -1.59
CA THR A 86 7.25 1.56 -2.59
C THR A 86 5.92 2.28 -2.39
N ASP A 87 5.16 1.97 -1.32
CA ASP A 87 3.94 2.69 -0.94
C ASP A 87 4.29 4.08 -0.36
N PRO A 88 3.85 5.20 -0.98
CA PRO A 88 4.12 6.56 -0.51
C PRO A 88 3.67 6.83 0.92
N SER A 89 2.72 6.06 1.45
CA SER A 89 2.20 6.20 2.81
C SER A 89 3.24 5.89 3.90
N TYR A 90 4.33 5.17 3.55
CA TYR A 90 5.48 4.93 4.44
C TYR A 90 6.55 6.04 4.41
N SER A 91 6.33 7.15 3.71
CA SER A 91 7.33 8.23 3.65
C SER A 91 7.72 8.72 5.05
N GLY A 92 9.01 8.70 5.37
CA GLY A 92 9.53 9.09 6.68
C GLY A 92 9.38 8.04 7.79
N GLN A 93 8.88 6.85 7.48
CA GLN A 93 8.69 5.77 8.45
C GLN A 93 9.74 4.67 8.29
N ILE A 94 10.13 4.06 9.41
CA ILE A 94 10.97 2.87 9.47
C ILE A 94 10.04 1.66 9.57
N LEU A 95 10.04 0.81 8.54
CA LEU A 95 9.11 -0.31 8.42
C LEU A 95 9.69 -1.58 9.03
N VAL A 96 9.06 -2.05 10.11
CA VAL A 96 9.39 -3.32 10.78
C VAL A 96 8.49 -4.42 10.23
N PHE A 97 9.09 -5.42 9.58
CA PHE A 97 8.35 -6.58 9.08
C PHE A 97 8.15 -7.61 10.17
N THR A 98 6.90 -8.04 10.40
CA THR A 98 6.64 -9.20 11.28
C THR A 98 6.97 -10.52 10.60
N GLN A 99 6.89 -10.58 9.26
CA GLN A 99 7.31 -11.74 8.49
C GLN A 99 8.82 -11.94 8.70
N PRO A 100 9.26 -13.07 9.27
CA PRO A 100 10.64 -13.22 9.71
C PRO A 100 11.63 -13.26 8.53
N LEU A 101 11.23 -13.91 7.42
CA LEU A 101 12.05 -14.08 6.23
C LEU A 101 11.71 -13.02 5.17
N ILE A 102 12.63 -12.08 4.92
CA ILE A 102 12.45 -10.99 3.95
C ILE A 102 13.55 -11.04 2.87
N GLY A 103 13.19 -10.80 1.60
CA GLY A 103 14.10 -10.82 0.45
C GLY A 103 14.13 -12.12 -0.35
N ASN A 104 13.38 -13.15 0.07
CA ASN A 104 13.38 -14.50 -0.50
C ASN A 104 13.04 -14.55 -2.01
N TYR A 105 12.16 -13.67 -2.48
CA TYR A 105 11.80 -13.56 -3.90
C TYR A 105 12.48 -12.41 -4.65
N GLY A 106 13.49 -11.77 -4.04
CA GLY A 106 14.27 -10.70 -4.67
C GLY A 106 13.41 -9.49 -5.05
N VAL A 107 13.94 -8.66 -5.93
CA VAL A 107 13.27 -7.43 -6.37
C VAL A 107 13.02 -7.52 -7.89
N PRO A 108 11.78 -7.30 -8.35
CA PRO A 108 11.45 -7.29 -9.77
C PRO A 108 11.98 -6.02 -10.47
N SER A 109 11.98 -6.00 -11.80
CA SER A 109 12.44 -4.84 -12.57
C SER A 109 11.59 -3.59 -12.30
N GLY A 110 12.26 -2.49 -11.92
CA GLY A 110 11.66 -1.14 -11.81
C GLY A 110 11.43 -0.43 -13.15
N GLU A 111 11.90 -1.02 -14.25
CA GLU A 111 11.70 -0.48 -15.59
C GLU A 111 10.50 -1.10 -16.28
N ALA A 112 10.02 -2.27 -15.83
CA ALA A 112 8.88 -2.93 -16.41
C ALA A 112 7.62 -2.05 -16.30
N ARG A 113 7.00 -1.80 -17.45
CA ARG A 113 5.73 -1.07 -17.58
C ARG A 113 4.59 -2.01 -17.91
N ASP A 114 3.38 -1.64 -17.52
CA ASP A 114 2.16 -2.32 -17.92
C ASP A 114 1.53 -1.68 -19.18
N ASP A 115 0.33 -2.11 -19.53
CA ASP A 115 -0.39 -1.66 -20.73
C ASP A 115 -0.79 -0.18 -20.68
N HIS A 116 -0.76 0.44 -19.50
CA HIS A 116 -1.03 1.87 -19.28
C HIS A 116 0.24 2.69 -19.08
N ASN A 117 1.42 2.11 -19.36
CA ASN A 117 2.74 2.71 -19.14
C ASN A 117 3.02 3.05 -17.66
N LEU A 118 2.38 2.34 -16.73
CA LEU A 118 2.55 2.46 -15.29
C LEU A 118 3.56 1.43 -14.78
N LEU A 119 4.16 1.66 -13.61
CA LEU A 119 5.08 0.67 -13.01
C LEU A 119 4.34 -0.64 -12.74
N LYS A 120 4.83 -1.72 -13.37
CA LYS A 120 4.15 -3.02 -13.34
C LYS A 120 4.17 -3.68 -11.95
N TYR A 121 5.30 -3.55 -11.26
CA TYR A 121 5.60 -4.29 -10.04
C TYR A 121 5.75 -3.43 -8.78
N PHE A 122 5.73 -2.11 -8.91
CA PHE A 122 5.91 -1.17 -7.80
C PHE A 122 4.71 -0.25 -7.66
N GLU A 123 4.55 0.29 -6.46
CA GLU A 123 3.46 1.21 -6.12
C GLU A 123 3.87 2.68 -6.24
N SER A 124 5.17 2.97 -6.39
CA SER A 124 5.69 4.26 -6.82
C SER A 124 7.13 4.12 -7.34
N GLY A 125 7.70 5.20 -7.89
CA GLY A 125 8.99 5.18 -8.60
C GLY A 125 10.25 5.01 -7.76
N LYS A 126 10.14 4.83 -6.44
CA LYS A 126 11.29 4.65 -5.52
C LYS A 126 10.86 3.97 -4.23
N ILE A 127 11.81 3.54 -3.41
CA ILE A 127 11.51 3.16 -2.02
C ILE A 127 11.06 4.42 -1.25
N GLN A 128 9.93 4.31 -0.57
CA GLN A 128 9.30 5.37 0.21
C GLN A 128 9.59 5.23 1.71
N ALA A 129 9.72 3.99 2.20
CA ALA A 129 10.16 3.72 3.57
C ALA A 129 11.56 4.32 3.81
N ALA A 130 11.73 4.99 4.95
CA ALA A 130 13.01 5.60 5.33
C ALA A 130 14.08 4.55 5.70
N GLY A 131 13.64 3.36 6.13
CA GLY A 131 14.48 2.21 6.44
C GLY A 131 13.62 0.98 6.71
N ILE A 132 14.24 -0.20 6.71
CA ILE A 132 13.53 -1.46 7.00
C ILE A 132 14.23 -2.29 8.08
N ILE A 133 13.43 -2.99 8.88
CA ILE A 133 13.89 -3.92 9.91
C ILE A 133 13.27 -5.29 9.66
N CYS A 134 14.09 -6.34 9.63
CA CYS A 134 13.63 -7.72 9.53
C CYS A 134 14.36 -8.64 10.51
N SER A 135 13.78 -9.83 10.75
CA SER A 135 14.42 -10.84 11.58
C SER A 135 15.56 -11.53 10.83
N ASP A 136 15.29 -11.99 9.61
CA ASP A 136 16.23 -12.74 8.79
C ASP A 136 16.13 -12.30 7.32
N PHE A 137 17.26 -11.85 6.79
CA PHE A 137 17.40 -11.40 5.41
C PHE A 137 17.89 -12.55 4.53
N ALA A 138 17.12 -12.86 3.48
CA ALA A 138 17.50 -13.86 2.51
C ALA A 138 18.65 -13.37 1.62
N THR A 139 19.88 -13.83 1.93
CA THR A 139 21.10 -13.53 1.15
C THR A 139 21.08 -14.06 -0.28
N LYS A 140 20.17 -14.98 -0.60
CA LYS A 140 19.89 -15.46 -1.95
C LYS A 140 18.39 -15.37 -2.20
N TYR A 141 18.04 -14.87 -3.37
CA TYR A 141 16.67 -14.82 -3.84
C TYR A 141 16.41 -15.84 -4.94
N SER A 142 15.15 -16.24 -5.10
CA SER A 142 14.71 -17.10 -6.20
C SER A 142 13.25 -16.82 -6.55
N HIS A 143 13.04 -16.06 -7.63
CA HIS A 143 11.73 -15.84 -8.21
C HIS A 143 11.89 -15.48 -9.70
N TRP A 144 10.96 -15.90 -10.55
CA TRP A 144 11.09 -15.75 -12.01
C TRP A 144 11.07 -14.29 -12.49
N THR A 145 10.53 -13.36 -11.69
CA THR A 145 10.57 -11.91 -11.97
C THR A 145 11.78 -11.20 -11.37
N ALA A 146 12.56 -11.85 -10.51
CA ALA A 146 13.60 -11.16 -9.75
C ALA A 146 14.80 -10.83 -10.63
N VAL A 147 15.25 -9.58 -10.57
CA VAL A 147 16.41 -9.08 -11.33
C VAL A 147 17.55 -8.59 -10.44
N GLU A 148 17.27 -8.24 -9.17
CA GLU A 148 18.27 -7.83 -8.18
C GLU A 148 17.92 -8.33 -6.77
N SER A 149 18.90 -8.32 -5.87
CA SER A 149 18.68 -8.65 -4.46
C SER A 149 18.05 -7.47 -3.71
N LEU A 150 17.37 -7.74 -2.60
CA LEU A 150 16.86 -6.68 -1.72
C LEU A 150 17.98 -5.80 -1.14
N SER A 151 19.15 -6.39 -0.87
CA SER A 151 20.35 -5.67 -0.39
C SER A 151 20.85 -4.66 -1.41
N ASP A 152 20.98 -5.10 -2.67
CA ASP A 152 21.45 -4.23 -3.76
C ASP A 152 20.45 -3.11 -4.03
N TRP A 153 19.15 -3.42 -4.02
CA TRP A 153 18.10 -2.43 -4.19
C TRP A 153 18.10 -1.36 -3.09
N CYS A 154 18.15 -1.78 -1.82
CA CYS A 154 18.23 -0.86 -0.67
C CYS A 154 19.50 0.01 -0.74
N SER A 155 20.64 -0.59 -1.10
CA SER A 155 21.90 0.14 -1.26
C SER A 155 21.84 1.17 -2.38
N ARG A 156 21.27 0.81 -3.53
CA ARG A 156 21.10 1.66 -4.71
C ARG A 156 20.17 2.85 -4.45
N GLU A 157 19.07 2.63 -3.73
CA GLU A 157 18.09 3.66 -3.36
C GLU A 157 18.51 4.48 -2.13
N GLY A 158 19.63 4.14 -1.49
CA GLY A 158 20.11 4.86 -0.31
C GLY A 158 19.24 4.62 0.93
N VAL A 159 18.67 3.42 1.08
CA VAL A 159 17.79 3.01 2.19
C VAL A 159 18.54 2.07 3.13
N PRO A 160 18.73 2.42 4.41
CA PRO A 160 19.32 1.51 5.38
C PRO A 160 18.37 0.38 5.74
N ALA A 161 18.93 -0.80 5.96
CA ALA A 161 18.18 -2.02 6.22
C ALA A 161 18.92 -2.87 7.25
N VAL A 162 18.21 -3.34 8.29
CA VAL A 162 18.80 -4.07 9.42
C VAL A 162 18.14 -5.44 9.58
N SER A 163 18.97 -6.48 9.65
CA SER A 163 18.58 -7.87 9.89
C SER A 163 19.12 -8.39 11.22
N GLY A 164 18.69 -9.58 11.66
CA GLY A 164 19.13 -10.20 12.90
C GLY A 164 18.51 -9.59 14.15
N VAL A 165 17.35 -8.95 14.00
CA VAL A 165 16.65 -8.25 15.08
C VAL A 165 15.38 -9.01 15.48
N ASP A 166 15.08 -9.09 16.78
CA ASP A 166 13.80 -9.63 17.25
C ASP A 166 12.65 -8.67 16.93
N THR A 167 12.08 -8.81 15.73
CA THR A 167 10.97 -7.98 15.27
C THR A 167 9.70 -8.22 16.08
N ARG A 168 9.54 -9.38 16.72
CA ARG A 168 8.39 -9.65 17.61
C ARG A 168 8.50 -8.82 18.89
N ALA A 169 9.67 -8.71 19.49
CA ALA A 169 9.90 -7.84 20.64
C ALA A 169 9.65 -6.36 20.30
N ILE A 170 10.14 -5.90 19.14
CA ILE A 170 9.86 -4.53 18.65
C ILE A 170 8.35 -4.29 18.51
N VAL A 171 7.65 -5.18 17.80
CA VAL A 171 6.21 -5.04 17.54
C VAL A 171 5.41 -5.06 18.84
N THR A 172 5.80 -5.89 19.80
CA THR A 172 5.16 -5.93 21.13
C THR A 172 5.30 -4.58 21.84
N TYR A 173 6.52 -4.02 21.86
CA TYR A 173 6.77 -2.70 22.43
C TYR A 173 5.95 -1.59 21.73
N LEU A 174 5.95 -1.55 20.39
CA LEU A 174 5.19 -0.54 19.62
C LEU A 174 3.67 -0.67 19.82
N ARG A 175 3.14 -1.88 20.04
CA ARG A 175 1.71 -2.04 20.38
C ARG A 175 1.37 -1.54 21.78
N GLU A 176 2.29 -1.67 22.72
CA GLU A 176 2.13 -1.24 24.11
C GLU A 176 2.31 0.28 24.29
N GLN A 177 3.30 0.88 23.62
CA GLN A 177 3.62 2.31 23.74
C GLN A 177 3.03 3.18 22.64
N GLY A 178 2.68 2.57 21.49
CA GLY A 178 2.30 3.28 20.28
C GLY A 178 3.45 3.44 19.29
N SER A 179 3.14 3.92 18.07
CA SER A 179 4.19 4.27 17.12
C SER A 179 5.09 5.35 17.71
N SER A 180 6.40 5.18 17.53
CA SER A 180 7.42 5.92 18.26
C SER A 180 8.51 6.38 17.32
N LEU A 181 9.17 7.49 17.62
CA LEU A 181 10.35 7.90 16.85
C LEU A 181 11.46 6.88 17.07
N ALA A 182 12.23 6.59 16.04
CA ALA A 182 13.34 5.66 16.08
C ALA A 182 14.49 6.11 15.18
N LYS A 183 15.65 5.49 15.39
CA LYS A 183 16.86 5.68 14.59
C LYS A 183 17.42 4.34 14.15
N ILE A 184 17.97 4.31 12.94
CA ILE A 184 18.90 3.26 12.49
C ILE A 184 20.29 3.90 12.44
N ASN A 185 21.25 3.32 13.15
CA ASN A 185 22.66 3.71 13.07
C ASN A 185 23.46 2.55 12.47
N ILE A 186 24.34 2.84 11.52
CA ILE A 186 25.19 1.85 10.83
C ILE A 186 26.65 2.11 11.19
N GLY A 187 27.36 1.11 11.71
CA GLY A 187 28.76 1.20 12.14
C GLY A 187 28.97 0.99 13.64
N GLU A 188 30.24 0.88 14.03
CA GLU A 188 30.68 0.73 15.44
C GLU A 188 30.97 2.06 16.15
N GLU A 189 31.16 3.15 15.39
CA GLU A 189 31.50 4.45 15.95
C GLU A 189 30.25 5.17 16.41
N TYR A 190 30.19 5.40 17.72
CA TYR A 190 29.40 6.45 18.32
C TYR A 190 30.05 7.76 17.91
N ASP A 191 29.57 8.38 16.84
CA ASP A 191 30.00 9.72 16.47
C ASP A 191 29.17 10.71 17.30
N GLU A 192 29.83 11.40 18.25
CA GLU A 192 29.18 12.45 19.07
C GLU A 192 28.61 13.57 18.19
N ASP A 193 29.10 13.75 16.96
CA ASP A 193 28.59 14.70 15.97
C ASP A 193 27.39 14.14 15.16
N GLU A 194 27.14 12.82 15.15
CA GLU A 194 25.93 12.17 14.58
C GLU A 194 24.83 11.90 15.62
N ASP A 195 24.79 12.65 16.74
CA ASP A 195 23.66 12.67 17.67
C ASP A 195 22.46 13.41 17.05
N SER A 196 21.98 12.86 15.94
CA SER A 196 21.21 13.52 14.91
C SER A 196 19.76 13.85 15.29
N ALA A 197 19.39 14.00 16.56
CA ALA A 197 18.02 14.20 17.05
C ALA A 197 16.97 13.19 16.49
N PHE A 198 15.94 12.89 17.25
CA PHE A 198 14.81 12.16 16.65
C PHE A 198 14.03 13.15 15.77
N SER A 199 14.06 12.96 14.45
CA SER A 199 13.25 13.75 13.53
C SER A 199 11.83 13.18 13.51
N ASP A 200 10.84 14.03 13.78
CA ASP A 200 9.44 13.63 13.71
C ASP A 200 8.89 13.87 12.28
N PRO A 201 8.67 12.82 11.47
CA PRO A 201 8.11 12.97 10.15
C PRO A 201 6.65 13.47 10.20
N ALA A 202 5.93 13.28 11.31
CA ALA A 202 4.56 13.75 11.46
C ALA A 202 4.48 15.26 11.64
N ALA A 203 5.58 15.95 11.99
CA ALA A 203 5.63 17.40 12.19
C ALA A 203 5.64 18.22 10.89
N ILE A 204 5.69 17.57 9.73
CA ILE A 204 5.75 18.24 8.42
C ILE A 204 4.66 17.73 7.49
N ASN A 205 4.36 18.49 6.44
CA ASN A 205 3.50 18.02 5.35
C ASN A 205 4.28 17.03 4.46
N LEU A 206 4.12 15.73 4.72
CA LEU A 206 4.74 14.66 3.94
C LEU A 206 4.12 14.53 2.54
N VAL A 207 2.84 14.86 2.39
CA VAL A 207 2.14 14.85 1.09
C VAL A 207 2.86 15.72 0.06
N ARG A 208 3.31 16.92 0.46
CA ARG A 208 4.09 17.82 -0.40
C ARG A 208 5.36 17.16 -0.96
N LYS A 209 5.97 16.24 -0.21
CA LYS A 209 7.18 15.52 -0.66
C LYS A 209 6.86 14.46 -1.71
N VAL A 210 5.74 13.75 -1.57
CA VAL A 210 5.41 12.59 -2.41
C VAL A 210 4.49 12.91 -3.60
N SER A 211 3.66 13.96 -3.50
CA SER A 211 2.78 14.40 -4.59
C SER A 211 3.58 14.78 -5.83
N THR A 212 3.01 14.48 -7.00
CA THR A 212 3.44 15.02 -8.28
C THR A 212 3.55 16.54 -8.24
N LYS A 213 4.45 17.10 -9.05
CA LYS A 213 4.70 18.55 -9.16
C LYS A 213 3.91 19.20 -10.29
N HIS A 214 3.54 18.43 -11.30
CA HIS A 214 2.79 18.90 -12.45
C HIS A 214 1.69 17.90 -12.80
N PRO A 215 0.54 18.37 -13.32
CA PRO A 215 -0.48 17.48 -13.80
C PRO A 215 0.03 16.55 -14.91
N TYR A 216 -0.43 15.31 -14.92
CA TYR A 216 -0.14 14.34 -15.98
C TYR A 216 -1.37 13.49 -16.28
N HIS A 217 -1.38 12.85 -17.45
CA HIS A 217 -2.54 12.10 -17.95
C HIS A 217 -2.16 10.65 -18.20
N ILE A 218 -3.03 9.75 -17.76
CA ILE A 218 -3.03 8.31 -18.08
C ILE A 218 -4.21 8.03 -19.00
N ALA A 219 -3.91 7.56 -20.22
CA ALA A 219 -4.92 7.23 -21.21
C ALA A 219 -5.35 5.76 -21.06
N ALA A 220 -6.64 5.53 -20.99
CA ALA A 220 -7.29 4.21 -21.00
C ALA A 220 -8.18 4.04 -22.24
N GLY A 221 -8.56 5.13 -22.90
CA GLY A 221 -9.29 5.12 -24.18
C GLY A 221 -10.79 4.87 -24.04
N GLY A 222 -11.35 4.90 -22.83
CA GLY A 222 -12.79 4.87 -22.60
C GLY A 222 -13.41 6.26 -22.61
N LYS A 223 -14.66 6.36 -22.13
CA LYS A 223 -15.46 7.59 -22.24
C LYS A 223 -15.40 8.48 -21.01
N GLN A 224 -15.07 7.92 -19.85
CA GLN A 224 -15.05 8.63 -18.58
C GLN A 224 -13.69 9.28 -18.35
N HIS A 225 -13.70 10.53 -17.89
CA HIS A 225 -12.50 11.28 -17.53
C HIS A 225 -12.50 11.67 -16.06
N ILE A 226 -11.57 11.13 -15.27
CA ILE A 226 -11.49 11.31 -13.82
C ILE A 226 -10.36 12.28 -13.47
N ALA A 227 -10.68 13.28 -12.64
CA ALA A 227 -9.66 14.05 -11.93
C ALA A 227 -9.19 13.26 -10.71
N LEU A 228 -7.89 13.08 -10.54
CA LEU A 228 -7.31 12.46 -9.35
C LEU A 228 -6.40 13.45 -8.63
N ILE A 229 -6.63 13.68 -7.34
CA ILE A 229 -5.71 14.44 -6.48
C ILE A 229 -4.67 13.49 -5.89
N ASP A 230 -3.42 13.70 -6.28
CA ASP A 230 -2.27 12.92 -5.83
C ASP A 230 -1.80 13.41 -4.47
N CYS A 231 -2.19 12.67 -3.43
CA CYS A 231 -1.69 12.87 -2.07
C CYS A 231 -0.51 11.93 -1.73
N GLY A 232 0.07 11.24 -2.72
CA GLY A 232 0.94 10.07 -2.54
C GLY A 232 0.33 8.83 -3.19
N VAL A 233 -0.15 8.97 -4.43
CA VAL A 233 -0.90 7.95 -5.14
C VAL A 233 -0.07 6.69 -5.36
N LYS A 234 -0.67 5.55 -5.04
CA LYS A 234 -0.17 4.24 -5.44
C LYS A 234 -0.49 3.96 -6.90
N GLU A 235 0.48 3.41 -7.63
CA GLU A 235 0.32 2.99 -9.03
C GLU A 235 -0.90 2.07 -9.23
N ASN A 236 -1.24 1.22 -8.26
CA ASN A 236 -2.40 0.34 -8.43
C ASN A 236 -3.75 1.07 -8.40
N ILE A 237 -3.87 2.25 -7.76
CA ILE A 237 -5.10 3.05 -7.86
C ILE A 237 -5.30 3.47 -9.32
N LEU A 238 -4.24 3.95 -9.96
CA LEU A 238 -4.25 4.38 -11.35
C LEU A 238 -4.57 3.21 -12.29
N ARG A 239 -3.95 2.04 -12.06
CA ARG A 239 -4.24 0.80 -12.81
C ARG A 239 -5.68 0.33 -12.62
N CYS A 240 -6.24 0.43 -11.41
CA CYS A 240 -7.62 0.03 -11.15
C CYS A 240 -8.65 0.92 -11.87
N LEU A 241 -8.38 2.23 -12.00
CA LEU A 241 -9.20 3.17 -12.76
C LEU A 241 -9.04 2.98 -14.27
N ALA A 242 -7.80 2.98 -14.75
CA ALA A 242 -7.51 2.84 -16.18
C ALA A 242 -7.93 1.47 -16.74
N GLY A 243 -7.76 0.40 -15.97
CA GLY A 243 -8.22 -0.94 -16.33
C GLY A 243 -9.75 -1.07 -16.44
N ARG A 244 -10.50 -0.10 -15.91
CA ARG A 244 -11.95 0.05 -16.08
C ARG A 244 -12.34 1.01 -17.21
N GLY A 245 -11.37 1.43 -18.02
CA GLY A 245 -11.55 2.31 -19.16
C GLY A 245 -11.58 3.80 -18.81
N ALA A 246 -11.33 4.20 -17.57
CA ALA A 246 -11.33 5.61 -17.20
C ALA A 246 -10.01 6.29 -17.56
N ASP A 247 -10.08 7.35 -18.36
CA ASP A 247 -8.96 8.28 -18.50
C ASP A 247 -8.76 9.01 -17.17
N VAL A 248 -7.51 9.20 -16.76
CA VAL A 248 -7.19 9.84 -15.48
C VAL A 248 -6.25 11.01 -15.70
N THR A 249 -6.65 12.21 -15.26
CA THR A 249 -5.73 13.33 -15.09
C THR A 249 -5.39 13.46 -13.61
N VAL A 250 -4.11 13.28 -13.31
CA VAL A 250 -3.57 13.36 -11.96
C VAL A 250 -3.08 14.77 -11.70
N PHE A 251 -3.46 15.35 -10.57
CA PHE A 251 -3.14 16.71 -10.14
C PHE A 251 -2.33 16.70 -8.84
N PRO A 252 -1.46 17.70 -8.62
CA PRO A 252 -0.81 17.90 -7.31
C PRO A 252 -1.82 18.02 -6.16
N PHE A 253 -1.42 17.61 -4.96
CA PHE A 253 -2.27 17.61 -3.77
C PHE A 253 -2.95 18.95 -3.44
N ASP A 254 -2.30 20.08 -3.75
CA ASP A 254 -2.77 21.44 -3.47
C ASP A 254 -3.43 22.12 -4.68
N TYR A 255 -3.66 21.38 -5.77
CA TYR A 255 -4.27 21.91 -6.99
C TYR A 255 -5.71 22.40 -6.75
N PRO A 256 -6.10 23.59 -7.24
CA PRO A 256 -7.45 24.15 -7.08
C PRO A 256 -8.46 23.45 -8.01
N VAL A 257 -8.73 22.17 -7.77
CA VAL A 257 -9.54 21.33 -8.66
C VAL A 257 -10.96 21.85 -8.83
N GLN A 258 -11.50 22.59 -7.88
CA GLN A 258 -12.79 23.27 -8.00
C GLN A 258 -12.89 24.17 -9.25
N ASP A 259 -11.77 24.73 -9.72
CA ASP A 259 -11.75 25.63 -10.88
C ASP A 259 -11.87 24.85 -12.20
N VAL A 260 -11.60 23.54 -12.20
CA VAL A 260 -11.56 22.69 -13.40
C VAL A 260 -12.47 21.47 -13.32
N ILE A 261 -13.11 21.19 -12.18
CA ILE A 261 -13.89 19.98 -11.94
C ILE A 261 -15.03 19.79 -12.96
N HIS A 262 -15.57 20.88 -13.50
CA HIS A 262 -16.58 20.86 -14.55
C HIS A 262 -16.13 20.21 -15.87
N LYS A 263 -14.83 19.95 -16.03
CA LYS A 263 -14.24 19.23 -17.17
C LYS A 263 -14.10 17.73 -16.95
N PHE A 264 -14.47 17.24 -15.77
CA PHE A 264 -14.29 15.85 -15.35
C PHE A 264 -15.61 15.22 -14.93
N ASP A 265 -15.70 13.91 -15.13
CA ASP A 265 -16.89 13.12 -14.86
C ASP A 265 -16.92 12.56 -13.44
N GLY A 266 -15.78 12.61 -12.73
CA GLY A 266 -15.66 12.26 -11.32
C GLY A 266 -14.36 12.79 -10.70
N LEU A 267 -14.34 12.87 -9.37
CA LEU A 267 -13.16 13.22 -8.58
C LEU A 267 -12.71 12.03 -7.72
N PHE A 268 -11.42 11.74 -7.76
CA PHE A 268 -10.78 10.70 -6.96
C PHE A 268 -9.70 11.29 -6.06
N LEU A 269 -9.62 10.83 -4.81
CA LEU A 269 -8.58 11.21 -3.85
C LEU A 269 -7.75 9.99 -3.50
N SER A 270 -6.44 10.07 -3.74
CA SER A 270 -5.54 8.96 -3.46
C SER A 270 -5.26 8.78 -1.97
N ASN A 271 -4.57 7.69 -1.67
CA ASN A 271 -3.85 7.51 -0.41
C ASN A 271 -2.69 8.52 -0.26
N GLY A 272 -2.02 8.47 0.90
CA GLY A 272 -0.82 9.26 1.15
C GLY A 272 -0.30 9.16 2.59
N PRO A 273 0.87 9.76 2.88
CA PRO A 273 1.50 9.75 4.20
C PRO A 273 1.06 10.92 5.09
N GLY A 274 1.36 10.78 6.38
CA GLY A 274 1.37 11.88 7.33
C GLY A 274 0.03 12.21 7.98
N ASP A 275 0.00 13.35 8.66
CA ASP A 275 -1.18 13.87 9.34
C ASP A 275 -2.09 14.62 8.34
N PRO A 276 -3.37 14.25 8.18
CA PRO A 276 -4.29 14.92 7.27
C PRO A 276 -4.51 16.41 7.61
N THR A 277 -4.27 16.83 8.87
CA THR A 277 -4.39 18.23 9.29
C THR A 277 -3.33 19.14 8.69
N HIS A 278 -2.26 18.60 8.11
CA HIS A 278 -1.26 19.37 7.36
C HIS A 278 -1.67 19.69 5.91
N CYS A 279 -2.85 19.24 5.47
CA CYS A 279 -3.32 19.36 4.09
C CYS A 279 -4.45 20.40 3.93
N ASP A 280 -4.34 21.55 4.61
CA ASP A 280 -5.36 22.60 4.62
C ASP A 280 -5.80 23.06 3.22
N ALA A 281 -4.84 23.21 2.30
CA ALA A 281 -5.13 23.61 0.91
C ALA A 281 -6.03 22.58 0.21
N THR A 282 -5.72 21.29 0.35
CA THR A 282 -6.51 20.19 -0.22
C THR A 282 -7.92 20.16 0.40
N VAL A 283 -8.02 20.27 1.73
CA VAL A 283 -9.30 20.31 2.45
C VAL A 283 -10.15 21.50 2.01
N TYR A 284 -9.54 22.67 1.83
CA TYR A 284 -10.21 23.86 1.32
C TYR A 284 -10.75 23.65 -0.10
N ASN A 285 -9.91 23.17 -1.03
CA ASN A 285 -10.29 22.89 -2.42
C ASN A 285 -11.40 21.85 -2.51
N LEU A 286 -11.36 20.81 -1.65
CA LEU A 286 -12.39 19.79 -1.56
C LEU A 286 -13.73 20.33 -1.06
N ARG A 287 -13.70 21.17 -0.02
CA ARG A 287 -14.91 21.84 0.47
C ARG A 287 -15.57 22.66 -0.63
N LYS A 288 -14.77 23.46 -1.36
CA LYS A 288 -15.26 24.24 -2.51
C LYS A 288 -15.77 23.38 -3.64
N THR A 289 -15.10 22.29 -3.96
CA THR A 289 -15.57 21.33 -4.95
C THR A 289 -16.93 20.74 -4.56
N MET A 290 -17.10 20.33 -3.29
CA MET A 290 -18.37 19.79 -2.81
C MET A 290 -19.53 20.79 -2.81
N GLU A 291 -19.26 22.11 -2.76
CA GLU A 291 -20.31 23.14 -2.88
C GLU A 291 -20.86 23.23 -4.32
N ILE A 292 -19.99 23.06 -5.33
CA ILE A 292 -20.34 23.35 -6.74
C ILE A 292 -20.57 22.11 -7.60
N TYR A 293 -19.96 20.97 -7.26
CA TYR A 293 -19.94 19.78 -8.11
C TYR A 293 -20.90 18.71 -7.58
N GLN A 294 -21.87 18.28 -8.39
CA GLN A 294 -22.86 17.28 -8.00
C GLN A 294 -22.51 15.84 -8.40
N GLY A 295 -21.38 15.65 -9.10
CA GLY A 295 -20.95 14.33 -9.56
C GLY A 295 -20.20 13.52 -8.50
N PRO A 296 -19.73 12.32 -8.86
CA PRO A 296 -19.14 11.38 -7.93
C PRO A 296 -17.79 11.83 -7.37
N ILE A 297 -17.59 11.60 -6.08
CA ILE A 297 -16.32 11.84 -5.39
C ILE A 297 -15.98 10.60 -4.57
N PHE A 298 -14.78 10.03 -4.76
CA PHE A 298 -14.30 8.89 -3.99
C PHE A 298 -12.92 9.11 -3.40
N GLY A 299 -12.70 8.72 -2.14
CA GLY A 299 -11.41 8.84 -1.46
C GLY A 299 -10.93 7.54 -0.84
N ILE A 300 -9.61 7.31 -0.89
CA ILE A 300 -8.94 6.14 -0.31
C ILE A 300 -7.94 6.60 0.75
N CYS A 301 -7.93 5.95 1.91
CA CYS A 301 -6.96 6.15 2.98
C CYS A 301 -6.82 7.62 3.42
N LEU A 302 -5.76 8.33 3.02
CA LEU A 302 -5.65 9.77 3.28
C LEU A 302 -6.78 10.55 2.60
N GLY A 303 -7.17 10.18 1.37
CA GLY A 303 -8.31 10.78 0.67
C GLY A 303 -9.63 10.65 1.44
N HIS A 304 -9.83 9.56 2.19
CA HIS A 304 -10.96 9.40 3.09
C HIS A 304 -10.93 10.43 4.24
N GLN A 305 -9.77 10.58 4.89
CA GLN A 305 -9.58 11.54 5.98
C GLN A 305 -9.77 12.98 5.50
N LEU A 306 -9.21 13.35 4.34
CA LEU A 306 -9.34 14.68 3.75
C LEU A 306 -10.79 15.00 3.37
N LEU A 307 -11.51 14.01 2.82
CA LEU A 307 -12.94 14.17 2.51
C LEU A 307 -13.76 14.39 3.79
N ALA A 308 -13.49 13.64 4.86
CA ALA A 308 -14.14 13.81 6.15
C ALA A 308 -13.85 15.19 6.77
N LEU A 309 -12.61 15.66 6.74
CA LEU A 309 -12.24 17.01 7.19
C LEU A 309 -12.91 18.11 6.35
N ALA A 310 -13.01 17.92 5.04
CA ALA A 310 -13.70 18.86 4.15
C ALA A 310 -15.20 18.94 4.47
N ALA A 311 -15.81 17.81 4.83
CA ALA A 311 -17.19 17.72 5.29
C ALA A 311 -17.42 18.37 6.67
N GLY A 312 -16.36 18.54 7.48
CA GLY A 312 -16.43 19.17 8.81
C GLY A 312 -16.25 18.20 9.99
N ALA A 313 -15.89 16.95 9.73
CA ALA A 313 -15.50 16.00 10.78
C ALA A 313 -14.07 16.28 11.28
N LYS A 314 -13.63 15.50 12.27
CA LYS A 314 -12.28 15.51 12.84
C LYS A 314 -11.58 14.18 12.62
N THR A 315 -10.25 14.21 12.70
CA THR A 315 -9.39 13.02 12.68
C THR A 315 -8.67 12.87 14.02
N ILE A 316 -8.34 11.63 14.36
CA ILE A 316 -7.60 11.26 15.58
C ILE A 316 -6.38 10.41 15.21
N LYS A 317 -5.27 10.58 15.93
CA LYS A 317 -4.10 9.71 15.80
C LYS A 317 -4.37 8.40 16.53
N LEU A 318 -4.22 7.28 15.82
CA LEU A 318 -4.31 5.95 16.41
C LEU A 318 -3.04 5.64 17.19
N LYS A 319 -3.15 4.78 18.21
CA LYS A 319 -2.02 4.42 19.07
C LYS A 319 -0.83 3.88 18.27
N TYR A 320 -1.07 2.88 17.42
CA TYR A 320 -0.03 2.28 16.56
C TYR A 320 -0.51 2.13 15.10
N GLY A 321 -1.70 2.64 14.76
CA GLY A 321 -2.28 2.55 13.42
C GLY A 321 -2.67 1.14 12.96
N ASN A 322 -3.23 1.06 11.76
CA ASN A 322 -3.60 -0.19 11.10
C ASN A 322 -2.74 -0.40 9.86
N ARG A 323 -1.92 -1.46 9.87
CA ARG A 323 -0.88 -1.75 8.88
C ARG A 323 -0.77 -3.25 8.62
N ALA A 324 -1.56 -3.74 7.68
CA ALA A 324 -1.72 -5.18 7.46
C ALA A 324 -2.47 -5.51 6.17
N HIS A 325 -2.40 -6.77 5.74
CA HIS A 325 -3.21 -7.33 4.64
C HIS A 325 -4.38 -8.21 5.11
N ASN A 326 -4.70 -8.21 6.42
CA ASN A 326 -5.64 -9.15 7.02
C ASN A 326 -6.69 -8.49 7.91
N ILE A 327 -7.03 -7.21 7.66
CA ILE A 327 -7.93 -6.47 8.53
C ILE A 327 -9.38 -6.67 8.08
N PRO A 328 -10.25 -7.24 8.94
CA PRO A 328 -11.66 -7.42 8.62
C PRO A 328 -12.41 -6.09 8.76
N CYS A 329 -13.03 -5.65 7.66
CA CYS A 329 -13.89 -4.48 7.61
C CYS A 329 -15.33 -4.91 7.32
N LEU A 330 -16.26 -4.50 8.20
CA LEU A 330 -17.69 -4.72 8.02
C LEU A 330 -18.31 -3.51 7.31
N ASN A 331 -18.97 -3.72 6.19
CA ASN A 331 -19.86 -2.75 5.57
C ASN A 331 -21.12 -2.62 6.44
N THR A 332 -21.32 -1.48 7.08
CA THR A 332 -22.44 -1.25 8.00
C THR A 332 -23.77 -1.06 7.28
N VAL A 333 -23.74 -0.85 5.95
CA VAL A 333 -24.94 -0.66 5.13
C VAL A 333 -25.45 -2.00 4.59
N THR A 334 -24.57 -2.88 4.14
CA THR A 334 -24.94 -4.17 3.55
C THR A 334 -24.87 -5.34 4.54
N GLY A 335 -24.07 -5.21 5.60
CA GLY A 335 -23.77 -6.29 6.54
C GLY A 335 -22.67 -7.25 6.06
N GLU A 336 -22.03 -6.98 4.92
CA GLU A 336 -20.97 -7.82 4.37
C GLU A 336 -19.60 -7.47 4.96
N CYS A 337 -18.74 -8.47 5.12
CA CYS A 337 -17.37 -8.28 5.59
C CYS A 337 -16.38 -8.55 4.46
N SER A 338 -15.34 -7.72 4.36
CA SER A 338 -14.20 -7.93 3.46
C SER A 338 -12.91 -7.97 4.25
N ILE A 339 -11.93 -8.77 3.82
CA ILE A 339 -10.57 -8.66 4.33
C ILE A 339 -9.86 -7.57 3.51
N THR A 340 -9.21 -6.65 4.19
CA THR A 340 -8.68 -5.43 3.58
C THR A 340 -7.18 -5.27 3.83
N SER A 341 -6.55 -4.56 2.90
CA SER A 341 -5.20 -4.02 3.07
C SER A 341 -5.29 -2.61 3.67
N GLN A 342 -4.52 -2.33 4.71
CA GLN A 342 -4.52 -1.04 5.40
C GLN A 342 -3.10 -0.56 5.67
N ASN A 343 -2.90 0.75 5.58
CA ASN A 343 -1.66 1.43 5.98
C ASN A 343 -1.95 2.88 6.42
N HIS A 344 -2.46 3.06 7.64
CA HIS A 344 -2.77 4.40 8.17
C HIS A 344 -2.53 4.51 9.68
N GLY A 345 -2.09 5.69 10.11
CA GLY A 345 -1.88 6.05 11.53
C GLY A 345 -2.96 6.95 12.13
N TYR A 346 -3.92 7.40 11.32
CA TYR A 346 -5.01 8.29 11.71
C TYR A 346 -6.35 7.69 11.31
N ALA A 347 -7.43 8.06 12.00
CA ALA A 347 -8.78 7.64 11.69
C ALA A 347 -9.77 8.81 11.83
N VAL A 348 -10.92 8.72 11.17
CA VAL A 348 -12.00 9.71 11.29
C VAL A 348 -12.79 9.47 12.59
N ASP A 349 -13.07 10.55 13.33
CA ASP A 349 -13.98 10.50 14.49
C ASP A 349 -15.43 10.64 14.03
N VAL A 350 -16.11 9.50 13.92
CA VAL A 350 -17.51 9.42 13.43
C VAL A 350 -18.50 10.20 14.27
N LYS A 351 -18.19 10.48 15.55
CA LYS A 351 -19.06 11.28 16.43
C LYS A 351 -19.13 12.74 15.97
N THR A 352 -18.17 13.17 15.16
CA THR A 352 -18.08 14.53 14.63
C THR A 352 -18.62 14.65 13.20
N LEU A 353 -19.12 13.56 12.60
CA LEU A 353 -19.70 13.60 11.27
C LEU A 353 -20.97 14.47 11.25
N PRO A 354 -21.13 15.38 10.26
CA PRO A 354 -22.37 16.11 10.06
C PRO A 354 -23.55 15.20 9.72
N SER A 355 -24.76 15.70 9.91
CA SER A 355 -26.01 14.93 9.71
C SER A 355 -26.22 14.40 8.30
N ASP A 356 -25.57 14.97 7.29
CA ASP A 356 -25.70 14.55 5.89
C ASP A 356 -24.81 13.36 5.54
N TRP A 357 -23.97 12.92 6.47
CA TRP A 357 -23.04 11.81 6.33
C TRP A 357 -23.40 10.66 7.25
N GLN A 358 -22.91 9.47 6.92
CA GLN A 358 -22.98 8.29 7.76
C GLN A 358 -21.72 7.44 7.60
N GLU A 359 -21.37 6.70 8.65
CA GLU A 359 -20.39 5.61 8.57
C GLU A 359 -20.89 4.52 7.63
N SER A 360 -20.00 3.99 6.80
CA SER A 360 -20.28 2.89 5.86
C SER A 360 -19.43 1.65 6.10
N PHE A 361 -18.26 1.79 6.74
CA PHE A 361 -17.41 0.66 7.10
C PHE A 361 -16.82 0.84 8.50
N ILE A 362 -16.66 -0.27 9.20
CA ILE A 362 -16.04 -0.32 10.53
C ILE A 362 -15.01 -1.45 10.60
N ASN A 363 -13.92 -1.20 11.31
CA ASN A 363 -12.90 -2.20 11.62
C ASN A 363 -13.41 -3.14 12.71
N LEU A 364 -13.47 -4.45 12.45
CA LEU A 364 -13.99 -5.39 13.44
C LEU A 364 -13.05 -5.65 14.62
N ASN A 365 -11.76 -5.29 14.52
CA ASN A 365 -10.79 -5.50 15.59
C ASN A 365 -10.82 -4.39 16.65
N ASP A 366 -10.87 -3.13 16.22
CA ASP A 366 -10.71 -1.96 17.11
C ASP A 366 -11.88 -0.96 17.04
N GLN A 367 -12.88 -1.22 16.18
CA GLN A 367 -14.06 -0.37 15.96
C GLN A 367 -13.73 1.01 15.39
N SER A 368 -12.54 1.23 14.83
CA SER A 368 -12.24 2.47 14.11
C SER A 368 -13.05 2.57 12.83
N ASN A 369 -13.33 3.81 12.40
CA ASN A 369 -14.01 4.07 11.14
C ASN A 369 -13.17 3.61 9.96
N GLU A 370 -13.82 2.95 9.00
CA GLU A 370 -13.19 2.43 7.80
C GLU A 370 -13.81 2.98 6.51
N GLY A 371 -14.80 3.86 6.63
CA GLY A 371 -15.47 4.47 5.49
C GLY A 371 -16.66 5.33 5.88
N ILE A 372 -16.95 6.31 5.03
CA ILE A 372 -18.11 7.20 5.14
C ILE A 372 -18.76 7.39 3.78
N ILE A 373 -20.06 7.64 3.78
CA ILE A 373 -20.84 8.01 2.59
C ILE A 373 -21.77 9.19 2.89
N HIS A 374 -22.00 10.01 1.87
CA HIS A 374 -23.04 11.04 1.90
C HIS A 374 -24.41 10.38 1.72
N LYS A 375 -25.42 10.82 2.47
CA LYS A 375 -26.75 10.18 2.49
C LYS A 375 -27.54 10.31 1.18
N THR A 376 -27.22 11.35 0.39
CA THR A 376 -28.00 11.73 -0.80
C THR A 376 -27.18 12.00 -2.07
N ARG A 377 -25.84 12.10 -1.97
CA ARG A 377 -24.95 12.47 -3.08
C ARG A 377 -24.01 11.32 -3.38
N PRO A 378 -23.48 11.17 -4.61
CA PRO A 378 -22.55 10.09 -4.97
C PRO A 378 -21.14 10.32 -4.41
N ILE A 379 -21.04 10.63 -3.12
CA ILE A 379 -19.80 10.96 -2.43
C ILE A 379 -19.56 9.90 -1.35
N GLY A 380 -18.37 9.31 -1.35
CA GLY A 380 -18.00 8.30 -0.39
C GLY A 380 -16.51 8.11 -0.30
N SER A 381 -16.06 7.32 0.66
CA SER A 381 -14.64 7.02 0.83
C SER A 381 -14.44 5.82 1.74
N VAL A 382 -13.27 5.22 1.64
CA VAL A 382 -12.82 4.11 2.49
C VAL A 382 -11.43 4.37 3.03
N GLN A 383 -11.18 3.96 4.26
CA GLN A 383 -9.91 4.15 4.95
C GLN A 383 -8.87 3.09 4.57
N PHE A 384 -9.33 1.90 4.16
CA PHE A 384 -8.49 0.83 3.61
C PHE A 384 -8.18 1.03 2.12
N HIS A 385 -7.35 0.15 1.57
CA HIS A 385 -6.83 0.20 0.20
C HIS A 385 -7.51 -0.84 -0.69
N PRO A 386 -8.63 -0.52 -1.36
CA PRO A 386 -9.32 -1.45 -2.25
C PRO A 386 -8.51 -1.87 -3.47
N GLU A 387 -7.50 -1.08 -3.85
CA GLU A 387 -6.55 -1.43 -4.89
C GLU A 387 -5.60 -2.54 -4.43
N ALA A 388 -5.34 -2.66 -3.13
CA ALA A 388 -4.37 -3.59 -2.56
C ALA A 388 -3.00 -3.54 -3.27
N LYS A 389 -2.63 -4.61 -3.99
CA LYS A 389 -1.28 -4.99 -4.44
C LYS A 389 -0.39 -5.49 -3.30
N GLY A 390 -0.25 -6.82 -3.23
CA GLY A 390 0.32 -7.56 -2.11
C GLY A 390 -0.72 -8.04 -1.09
N GLY A 391 -1.81 -7.28 -0.91
CA GLY A 391 -2.97 -7.63 -0.07
C GLY A 391 -4.14 -8.26 -0.84
N PRO A 392 -5.25 -8.58 -0.15
CA PRO A 392 -6.44 -9.19 -0.73
C PRO A 392 -7.17 -8.23 -1.68
N SER A 393 -7.79 -8.78 -2.73
CA SER A 393 -8.55 -8.02 -3.73
C SER A 393 -10.05 -7.95 -3.45
N ASP A 394 -10.51 -8.47 -2.31
CA ASP A 394 -11.92 -8.57 -1.92
C ASP A 394 -12.70 -7.26 -2.10
N PRO A 395 -12.21 -6.08 -1.62
CA PRO A 395 -12.93 -4.81 -1.78
C PRO A 395 -12.75 -4.13 -3.15
N SER A 396 -12.16 -4.78 -4.16
CA SER A 396 -11.87 -4.14 -5.46
C SER A 396 -13.13 -3.70 -6.22
N TYR A 397 -14.30 -4.26 -5.89
CA TYR A 397 -15.61 -3.85 -6.43
C TYR A 397 -15.94 -2.37 -6.16
N LEU A 398 -15.30 -1.74 -5.18
CA LEU A 398 -15.51 -0.31 -4.90
C LEU A 398 -15.07 0.59 -6.06
N PHE A 399 -14.10 0.15 -6.88
CA PHE A 399 -13.76 0.84 -8.12
C PHE A 399 -14.86 0.68 -9.18
N ASP A 400 -15.48 -0.50 -9.28
CA ASP A 400 -16.63 -0.71 -10.17
C ASP A 400 -17.78 0.21 -9.78
N ASN A 401 -18.11 0.24 -8.48
CA ASN A 401 -19.12 1.14 -7.94
C ASN A 401 -18.84 2.62 -8.27
N PHE A 402 -17.58 3.07 -8.14
CA PHE A 402 -17.22 4.45 -8.48
C PHE A 402 -17.44 4.74 -9.98
N ILE A 403 -16.93 3.87 -10.86
CA ILE A 403 -17.05 4.05 -12.31
C ILE A 403 -18.50 4.00 -12.76
N ASP A 404 -19.32 3.14 -12.15
CA ASP A 404 -20.76 3.08 -12.42
C ASP A 404 -21.48 4.37 -12.01
N GLN A 405 -21.13 4.97 -10.86
CA GLN A 405 -21.68 6.27 -10.48
C GLN A 405 -21.27 7.38 -11.47
N VAL A 406 -20.04 7.32 -11.99
CA VAL A 406 -19.55 8.27 -13.01
C VAL A 406 -20.31 8.11 -14.33
N ALA A 407 -20.52 6.87 -14.78
CA ALA A 407 -21.31 6.59 -15.98
C ALA A 407 -22.75 7.09 -15.84
N ARG A 408 -23.39 6.85 -14.68
CA ARG A 408 -24.76 7.34 -14.44
C ARG A 408 -24.86 8.86 -14.42
N PHE A 409 -23.88 9.52 -13.81
CA PHE A 409 -23.82 10.98 -13.74
C PHE A 409 -23.71 11.60 -15.16
N THR A 410 -22.84 11.07 -16.01
CA THR A 410 -22.66 11.55 -17.40
C THR A 410 -23.88 11.26 -18.28
N GLU A 411 -24.62 10.19 -18.01
CA GLU A 411 -25.88 9.86 -18.69
C GLU A 411 -27.10 10.66 -18.16
N GLY A 412 -26.91 11.54 -17.17
CA GLY A 412 -28.02 12.31 -16.56
C GLY A 412 -28.99 11.45 -15.75
N LYS A 413 -28.60 10.22 -15.40
CA LYS A 413 -29.40 9.33 -14.54
C LYS A 413 -29.24 9.75 -13.08
N LYS A 414 -30.28 9.54 -12.27
CA LYS A 414 -30.17 9.80 -10.82
C LYS A 414 -29.04 8.94 -10.23
N PRO A 415 -28.09 9.53 -9.49
CA PRO A 415 -27.10 8.76 -8.76
C PRO A 415 -27.83 7.86 -7.75
N GLU A 416 -27.35 6.63 -7.61
CA GLU A 416 -27.80 5.75 -6.52
C GLU A 416 -27.12 6.19 -5.22
N LYS A 417 -27.60 5.68 -4.08
CA LYS A 417 -26.86 5.88 -2.83
C LYS A 417 -25.44 5.36 -3.03
N ALA A 418 -24.47 6.19 -2.66
CA ALA A 418 -23.08 5.94 -2.98
C ALA A 418 -22.62 4.61 -2.34
N PHE A 419 -21.96 3.76 -3.14
CA PHE A 419 -21.16 2.61 -2.68
C PHE A 419 -21.90 1.57 -1.82
N THR A 420 -23.20 1.41 -2.00
CA THR A 420 -23.98 0.28 -1.47
C THR A 420 -24.04 -0.81 -2.52
N ALA A 421 -23.67 -2.05 -2.17
CA ALA A 421 -23.58 -3.19 -3.08
C ALA A 421 -24.85 -3.43 -3.91
#